data_AF-A0A8C0XAX2-F1
#
_entry.id   AF-A0A8C0XAX2-F1
#
_cell.length_a   1.000
_cell.length_b   1.000
_cell.length_c   1.000
_cell.angle_alpha   90.00
_cell.angle_beta   90.00
_cell.angle_gamma   90.00
#
_symmetry.space_group_name_H-M   'P 1'
#
loop_
_entity.id
_entity.type
_entity.pdbx_description
1 polymer ?
#
loop_
_entity_poly.entity_id
_entity_poly.type
_entity_poly.pdbx_seq_one_letter_code
_entity_poly.pdbx_strand_id
1 'polypeptide(L)'
;CPSSTWVQFQDSCYIFLQEAIKVESIEDVRNQCTDHGADMVSIHNEEENAFILDTLQNHWKGPDDLLLGMFYDTDDASFKWFDNSNMTFDKWADQEDGEDLVDTCGFLYTKTGEWKKGNCEVSSVEGTLCKAANNHILISTLVIASTVILTVLGAIIWFLYKRNSDSGFTTVFSTAPQSPYNDDCVLVVAEENEHTIQFD
;
A
#
# COMPACT_ATOMS: atom_id res chain seq x y z
N CYS A 1 -4.65 -3.02 -5.97
CA CYS A 1 -3.65 -2.22 -6.70
C CYS A 1 -3.60 -0.79 -6.18
N PRO A 2 -2.49 -0.04 -6.39
CA PRO A 2 -2.28 1.28 -5.78
C PRO A 2 -3.33 2.35 -6.13
N SER A 3 -3.87 2.31 -7.35
CA SER A 3 -4.92 3.23 -7.81
C SER A 3 -5.77 2.59 -8.92
N SER A 4 -6.81 3.29 -9.39
CA SER A 4 -7.72 2.82 -10.44
C SER A 4 -7.11 2.74 -11.85
N THR A 5 -5.90 3.29 -12.05
CA THR A 5 -5.17 3.19 -13.33
C THR A 5 -4.46 1.85 -13.50
N TRP A 6 -4.34 1.07 -12.42
CA TRP A 6 -3.75 -0.26 -12.45
C TRP A 6 -4.80 -1.32 -12.76
N VAL A 7 -4.43 -2.28 -13.60
CA VAL A 7 -5.25 -3.46 -13.89
C VAL A 7 -4.75 -4.61 -13.02
N GLN A 8 -5.63 -5.21 -12.24
CA GLN A 8 -5.28 -6.37 -11.43
C GLN A 8 -5.42 -7.66 -12.24
N PHE A 9 -4.42 -8.53 -12.16
CA PHE A 9 -4.52 -9.91 -12.62
C PHE A 9 -3.84 -10.83 -11.61
N GLN A 10 -4.61 -11.80 -11.10
CA GLN A 10 -4.20 -12.67 -10.00
C GLN A 10 -3.66 -11.85 -8.80
N ASP A 11 -2.48 -12.21 -8.31
CA ASP A 11 -1.80 -11.58 -7.16
C ASP A 11 -0.89 -10.41 -7.57
N SER A 12 -1.05 -9.88 -8.78
CA SER A 12 -0.25 -8.78 -9.31
C SER A 12 -1.11 -7.64 -9.86
N CYS A 13 -0.48 -6.48 -9.95
CA CYS A 13 -1.04 -5.23 -10.46
C CYS A 13 -0.18 -4.74 -11.60
N TYR A 14 -0.81 -4.35 -12.70
CA TYR A 14 -0.14 -3.95 -13.93
C TYR A 14 -0.54 -2.54 -14.33
N ILE A 15 0.40 -1.77 -14.87
CA ILE A 15 0.14 -0.46 -15.45
C ILE A 15 1.03 -0.25 -16.67
N PHE A 16 0.46 0.28 -17.74
CA PHE A 16 1.22 0.70 -18.91
C PHE A 16 1.45 2.21 -18.85
N LEU A 17 2.72 2.61 -18.74
CA LEU A 17 3.14 4.01 -18.70
C LEU A 17 3.44 4.45 -20.14
N GLN A 18 2.54 5.23 -20.74
CA GLN A 18 2.66 5.78 -22.10
C GLN A 18 3.53 7.04 -22.11
N GLU A 19 4.75 6.91 -21.62
CA GLU A 19 5.72 8.00 -21.56
C GLU A 19 6.87 7.69 -22.53
N ALA A 20 6.84 8.38 -23.67
CA ALA A 20 7.92 8.29 -24.63
C ALA A 20 9.17 8.94 -24.03
N ILE A 21 10.17 8.13 -23.72
CA ILE A 21 11.46 8.60 -23.20
C ILE A 21 12.58 8.31 -24.20
N LYS A 22 13.61 9.15 -24.16
CA LYS A 22 14.90 8.78 -24.72
C LYS A 22 15.53 7.77 -23.76
N VAL A 23 15.93 6.62 -24.30
CA VAL A 23 16.53 5.54 -23.54
C VAL A 23 18.03 5.54 -23.83
N GLU A 24 18.85 5.60 -22.79
CA GLU A 24 20.30 5.41 -22.90
C GLU A 24 20.70 4.01 -22.43
N SER A 25 19.91 3.43 -21.52
CA SER A 25 20.01 2.06 -21.04
C SER A 25 18.63 1.50 -20.72
N ILE A 26 18.43 0.19 -20.81
CA ILE A 26 17.20 -0.46 -20.33
C ILE A 26 16.87 -0.13 -18.86
N GLU A 27 17.88 0.18 -18.04
CA GLU A 27 17.68 0.65 -16.66
C GLU A 27 16.88 1.97 -16.60
N ASP A 28 16.96 2.83 -17.61
CA ASP A 28 16.13 4.04 -17.69
C ASP A 28 14.64 3.70 -17.84
N VAL A 29 14.35 2.65 -18.62
CA VAL A 29 12.97 2.14 -18.79
C VAL A 29 12.50 1.49 -17.49
N ARG A 30 13.39 0.76 -16.82
CA ARG A 30 13.12 0.16 -15.51
C ARG A 30 12.79 1.20 -14.45
N ASN A 31 13.54 2.31 -14.43
CA ASN A 31 13.36 3.38 -13.47
C ASN A 31 11.93 3.96 -13.48
N GLN A 32 11.29 4.03 -14.64
CA GLN A 32 9.87 4.43 -14.72
C GLN A 32 8.96 3.52 -13.90
N CYS A 33 9.22 2.22 -13.86
CA CYS A 33 8.43 1.30 -13.05
C CYS A 33 8.80 1.38 -11.56
N THR A 34 10.09 1.47 -11.24
CA THR A 34 10.55 1.53 -9.83
C THR A 34 10.13 2.81 -9.13
N ASP A 35 10.04 3.93 -9.84
CA ASP A 35 9.51 5.20 -9.32
C ASP A 35 8.03 5.09 -8.89
N HIS A 36 7.31 4.11 -9.46
CA HIS A 36 5.93 3.78 -9.12
C HIS A 36 5.81 2.60 -8.12
N GLY A 37 6.91 2.17 -7.50
CA GLY A 37 6.93 1.05 -6.56
C GLY A 37 6.68 -0.32 -7.21
N ALA A 38 7.06 -0.45 -8.48
CA ALA A 38 6.90 -1.64 -9.30
C ALA A 38 8.24 -2.03 -9.95
N ASP A 39 8.24 -3.04 -10.80
CA ASP A 39 9.35 -3.33 -11.70
C ASP A 39 8.82 -3.50 -13.13
N MET A 40 9.71 -3.63 -14.12
CA MET A 40 9.31 -3.99 -15.47
C MET A 40 8.61 -5.35 -15.48
N VAL A 41 7.72 -5.56 -16.45
CA VAL A 41 6.90 -6.76 -16.50
C VAL A 41 7.73 -8.05 -16.62
N SER A 42 7.44 -8.99 -15.72
CA SER A 42 7.82 -10.40 -15.78
C SER A 42 6.59 -11.26 -16.10
N ILE A 43 6.78 -12.37 -16.81
CA ILE A 43 5.71 -13.28 -17.24
C ILE A 43 6.06 -14.72 -16.84
N HIS A 44 5.17 -15.40 -16.13
CA HIS A 44 5.41 -16.71 -15.49
C HIS A 44 4.49 -17.83 -15.95
N ASN A 45 3.48 -17.54 -16.77
CA ASN A 45 2.58 -18.53 -17.35
C ASN A 45 1.86 -18.00 -18.59
N GLU A 46 1.22 -18.91 -19.33
CA GLU A 46 0.48 -18.60 -20.55
C GLU A 46 -0.73 -17.70 -20.28
N GLU A 47 -1.42 -17.88 -19.15
CA GLU A 47 -2.59 -17.07 -18.78
C GLU A 47 -2.22 -15.59 -18.55
N GLU A 48 -1.08 -15.34 -17.92
CA GLU A 48 -0.52 -14.00 -17.73
C GLU A 48 -0.10 -13.38 -19.04
N ASN A 49 0.58 -14.13 -19.92
CA ASN A 49 0.95 -13.67 -21.26
C ASN A 49 -0.29 -13.28 -22.08
N ALA A 50 -1.34 -14.11 -22.05
CA ALA A 50 -2.61 -13.84 -22.74
C ALA A 50 -3.35 -12.64 -22.15
N PHE A 51 -3.37 -12.48 -20.83
CA PHE A 51 -3.93 -11.31 -20.15
C PHE A 51 -3.22 -10.02 -20.56
N ILE A 52 -1.89 -10.02 -20.58
CA ILE A 52 -1.09 -8.86 -21.00
C ILE A 52 -1.41 -8.50 -22.45
N LEU A 53 -1.45 -9.50 -23.34
CA LEU A 53 -1.77 -9.32 -24.75
C LEU A 53 -3.14 -8.66 -24.96
N ASP A 54 -4.18 -9.22 -24.32
CA ASP A 54 -5.55 -8.69 -24.39
C ASP A 54 -5.64 -7.26 -23.86
N THR A 55 -5.00 -7.01 -22.71
CA THR A 55 -5.03 -5.69 -22.06
C THR A 55 -4.28 -4.63 -22.88
N LEU A 56 -3.15 -4.99 -23.49
CA LEU A 56 -2.42 -4.11 -24.41
C LEU A 56 -3.24 -3.75 -25.65
N GLN A 57 -3.99 -4.70 -26.22
CA GLN A 57 -4.78 -4.45 -27.43
C GLN A 57 -6.06 -3.66 -27.14
N ASN A 58 -6.79 -4.04 -26.08
CA ASN A 58 -8.15 -3.57 -25.85
C ASN A 58 -8.24 -2.39 -24.88
N HIS A 59 -7.29 -2.26 -23.95
CA HIS A 59 -7.33 -1.23 -22.92
C HIS A 59 -6.24 -0.17 -23.10
N TRP A 60 -4.97 -0.59 -23.08
CA TRP A 60 -3.87 0.35 -23.13
C TRP A 60 -3.56 0.85 -24.54
N LYS A 61 -3.82 0.08 -25.60
CA LYS A 61 -3.37 0.38 -26.97
C LYS A 61 -1.83 0.52 -27.02
N GLY A 62 -1.15 -0.53 -26.56
CA GLY A 62 0.31 -0.61 -26.53
C GLY A 62 0.94 -0.68 -27.93
N PRO A 63 2.28 -0.61 -28.01
CA PRO A 63 3.03 -0.68 -29.26
C PRO A 63 2.93 -2.07 -29.92
N ASP A 64 3.41 -2.19 -31.16
CA ASP A 64 3.51 -3.47 -31.86
C ASP A 64 4.51 -4.42 -31.17
N ASP A 65 5.60 -3.91 -30.61
CA ASP A 65 6.58 -4.66 -29.82
C ASP A 65 6.75 -3.98 -28.45
N LEU A 66 6.49 -4.73 -27.37
CA LEU A 66 6.63 -4.25 -25.99
C LEU A 66 7.91 -4.78 -25.37
N LEU A 67 8.77 -3.89 -24.86
CA LEU A 67 9.95 -4.29 -24.11
C LEU A 67 9.56 -4.98 -22.80
N LEU A 68 10.09 -6.19 -22.59
CA LEU A 68 9.89 -6.98 -21.38
C LEU A 68 10.97 -6.66 -20.34
N GLY A 69 10.68 -6.93 -19.07
CA GLY A 69 11.62 -6.74 -17.96
C GLY A 69 12.72 -7.77 -17.87
N MET A 70 13.27 -8.23 -19.00
CA MET A 70 14.32 -9.25 -19.05
C MET A 70 15.57 -8.77 -19.77
N PHE A 71 16.71 -9.34 -19.36
CA PHE A 71 18.00 -9.14 -19.98
C PHE A 71 18.74 -10.48 -20.06
N TYR A 72 19.66 -10.60 -21.01
CA TYR A 72 20.56 -11.74 -21.10
C TYR A 72 21.76 -11.55 -20.17
N ASP A 73 21.91 -12.45 -19.21
CA ASP A 73 23.06 -12.51 -18.31
C ASP A 73 24.17 -13.34 -18.95
N THR A 74 25.30 -12.70 -19.25
CA THR A 74 26.45 -13.34 -19.90
C THR A 74 27.24 -14.26 -18.99
N ASP A 75 27.18 -14.05 -17.67
CA ASP A 75 27.90 -14.86 -16.69
C ASP A 75 27.21 -16.23 -16.51
N ASP A 76 25.87 -16.21 -16.48
CA ASP A 76 25.03 -17.41 -16.34
C ASP A 76 24.53 -17.97 -17.69
N ALA A 77 24.84 -17.30 -18.80
CA ALA A 77 24.39 -17.63 -20.16
C ALA A 77 22.89 -17.90 -20.25
N SER A 78 22.08 -17.04 -19.63
CA SER A 78 20.63 -17.21 -19.53
C SER A 78 19.88 -15.88 -19.43
N PHE A 79 18.59 -15.88 -19.81
CA PHE A 79 17.71 -14.73 -19.60
C PHE A 79 17.26 -14.66 -18.14
N LYS A 80 17.25 -13.44 -17.58
CA LYS A 80 16.77 -13.15 -16.23
C LYS A 80 15.79 -12.00 -16.23
N TRP A 81 14.85 -12.03 -15.28
CA TRP A 81 13.95 -10.92 -15.01
C TRP A 81 14.61 -9.89 -14.07
N PHE A 82 14.37 -8.60 -14.30
CA PHE A 82 14.84 -7.51 -13.44
C PHE A 82 14.27 -7.57 -12.01
N ASP A 83 13.05 -8.09 -11.87
CA ASP A 83 12.39 -8.28 -10.57
C ASP A 83 12.98 -9.44 -9.74
N ASN A 84 14.00 -10.13 -10.27
CA ASN A 84 14.69 -11.28 -9.68
C ASN A 84 13.81 -12.52 -9.49
N SER A 85 12.65 -12.57 -10.15
CA SER A 85 11.82 -13.77 -10.20
C SER A 85 12.45 -14.85 -11.10
N ASN A 86 12.06 -16.10 -10.88
CA ASN A 86 12.57 -17.21 -11.69
C ASN A 86 11.96 -17.19 -13.09
N MET A 87 12.77 -17.55 -14.09
CA MET A 87 12.33 -17.81 -15.46
C MET A 87 11.56 -19.15 -15.53
N THR A 88 10.26 -19.14 -15.22
CA THR A 88 9.42 -20.35 -15.19
C THR A 88 8.64 -20.62 -16.47
N PHE A 89 8.60 -19.64 -17.36
CA PHE A 89 7.83 -19.65 -18.58
C PHE A 89 8.56 -18.83 -19.64
N ASP A 90 8.47 -19.29 -20.87
CA ASP A 90 8.92 -18.57 -22.04
C ASP A 90 8.03 -18.87 -23.24
N LYS A 91 7.97 -17.91 -24.16
CA LYS A 91 7.19 -18.03 -25.40
C LYS A 91 7.96 -17.45 -26.57
N TRP A 92 9.22 -17.84 -26.70
CA TRP A 92 10.10 -17.38 -27.78
C TRP A 92 9.52 -17.74 -29.15
N ALA A 93 9.52 -16.78 -30.07
CA ALA A 93 9.31 -17.03 -31.49
C ALA A 93 10.51 -17.80 -32.06
N ASP A 94 10.27 -18.59 -33.11
CA ASP A 94 11.35 -19.18 -33.89
C ASP A 94 12.20 -18.06 -34.53
N GLN A 95 13.44 -17.91 -34.09
CA GLN A 95 14.42 -16.95 -34.59
C GLN A 95 15.72 -17.68 -34.95
N GLU A 96 16.50 -17.15 -35.90
CA GLU A 96 17.78 -17.76 -36.26
C GLU A 96 18.78 -17.66 -35.07
N ASP A 97 19.30 -18.80 -34.61
CA ASP A 97 20.17 -18.92 -33.42
C ASP A 97 21.62 -18.42 -33.64
N GLY A 98 21.82 -17.41 -34.50
CA GLY A 98 23.15 -16.97 -34.95
C GLY A 98 23.68 -15.69 -34.30
N GLU A 99 22.94 -15.08 -33.37
CA GLU A 99 23.28 -13.75 -32.84
C GLU A 99 24.10 -13.82 -31.55
N ASP A 100 25.06 -12.90 -31.42
CA ASP A 100 25.73 -12.62 -30.15
C ASP A 100 24.68 -12.10 -29.16
N LEU A 101 24.47 -12.84 -28.08
CA LEU A 101 23.43 -12.53 -27.08
C LEU A 101 23.89 -11.46 -26.08
N VAL A 102 25.12 -10.96 -26.20
CA VAL A 102 25.58 -9.80 -25.43
C VAL A 102 24.63 -8.64 -25.69
N ASP A 103 24.18 -8.00 -24.60
CA ASP A 103 23.27 -6.85 -24.65
C ASP A 103 21.93 -7.14 -25.36
N THR A 104 21.41 -8.36 -25.13
CA THR A 104 20.11 -8.80 -25.65
C THR A 104 19.02 -8.71 -24.59
N CYS A 105 17.89 -8.14 -24.99
CA CYS A 105 16.66 -7.98 -24.26
C CYS A 105 15.50 -8.72 -24.94
N GLY A 106 14.40 -8.90 -24.22
CA GLY A 106 13.19 -9.56 -24.73
C GLY A 106 12.10 -8.56 -25.08
N PHE A 107 11.42 -8.80 -26.20
CA PHE A 107 10.26 -8.01 -26.65
C PHE A 107 9.06 -8.92 -26.89
N LEU A 108 7.90 -8.56 -26.35
CA LEU A 108 6.63 -9.21 -26.63
C LEU A 108 6.03 -8.63 -27.91
N TYR A 109 5.83 -9.48 -28.92
CA TYR A 109 5.14 -9.09 -30.14
C TYR A 109 3.63 -9.10 -29.92
N THR A 110 3.03 -7.92 -29.82
CA THR A 110 1.64 -7.76 -29.33
C THR A 110 0.58 -8.26 -30.30
N LYS A 111 0.93 -8.74 -31.49
CA LYS A 111 -0.01 -9.37 -32.43
C LYS A 111 -0.14 -10.89 -32.24
N THR A 112 0.91 -11.54 -31.73
CA THR A 112 0.97 -13.01 -31.59
C THR A 112 1.08 -13.45 -30.13
N GLY A 113 1.63 -12.58 -29.29
CA GLY A 113 2.00 -12.91 -27.92
C GLY A 113 3.31 -13.69 -27.79
N GLU A 114 4.07 -13.86 -28.88
CA GLU A 114 5.40 -14.49 -28.87
C GLU A 114 6.49 -13.47 -28.54
N TRP A 115 7.61 -13.94 -28.03
CA TRP A 115 8.72 -13.12 -27.58
C TRP A 115 9.86 -13.16 -28.59
N LYS A 116 10.53 -12.03 -28.78
CA LYS A 116 11.66 -11.88 -29.69
C LYS A 116 12.85 -11.36 -28.92
N LYS A 117 14.02 -11.91 -29.23
CA LYS A 117 15.31 -11.35 -28.82
C LYS A 117 15.58 -10.09 -29.65
N GLY A 118 16.12 -9.06 -29.02
CA GLY A 118 16.54 -7.83 -29.66
C GLY A 118 17.53 -7.06 -28.81
N ASN A 119 18.23 -6.12 -29.41
CA ASN A 119 19.23 -5.31 -28.71
C ASN A 119 18.58 -4.40 -27.65
N CYS A 120 19.21 -4.27 -26.47
CA CYS A 120 18.72 -3.45 -25.36
C CYS A 120 18.89 -1.93 -25.59
N GLU A 121 19.85 -1.50 -26.41
CA GLU A 121 20.11 -0.12 -26.84
C GLU A 121 19.04 0.39 -27.83
N VAL A 122 17.79 0.38 -27.38
CA VAL A 122 16.71 1.10 -28.06
C VAL A 122 16.86 2.60 -27.82
N SER A 123 16.73 3.41 -28.87
CA SER A 123 16.87 4.88 -28.73
C SER A 123 15.64 5.57 -28.14
N SER A 124 14.48 4.91 -28.21
CA SER A 124 13.22 5.37 -27.63
C SER A 124 12.26 4.19 -27.46
N VAL A 125 11.48 4.22 -26.38
CA VAL A 125 10.32 3.33 -26.17
C VAL A 125 9.04 4.16 -26.14
N GLU A 126 7.96 3.65 -26.74
CA GLU A 126 6.65 4.34 -26.74
C GLU A 126 5.91 4.22 -25.39
N GLY A 127 6.36 3.29 -24.55
CA GLY A 127 5.88 3.11 -23.19
C GLY A 127 6.47 1.86 -22.56
N THR A 128 6.23 1.69 -21.26
CA THR A 128 6.70 0.53 -20.49
C THR A 128 5.54 -0.11 -19.73
N LEU A 129 5.57 -1.44 -19.62
CA LEU A 129 4.62 -2.20 -18.82
C LEU A 129 5.25 -2.55 -17.49
N CYS A 130 4.63 -2.09 -16.40
CA CYS A 130 5.11 -2.31 -15.05
C CYS A 130 4.23 -3.32 -14.32
N LYS A 131 4.84 -4.10 -13.43
CA LYS A 131 4.20 -5.11 -12.58
C LYS A 131 4.58 -4.90 -11.12
N ALA A 132 3.59 -4.97 -10.23
CA ALA A 132 3.78 -4.89 -8.78
C ALA A 132 2.98 -5.98 -8.06
N ALA A 133 3.53 -6.51 -6.97
CA ALA A 133 2.82 -7.47 -6.13
C ALA A 133 1.58 -6.83 -5.47
N ASN A 134 0.45 -7.55 -5.46
CA ASN A 134 -0.78 -7.07 -4.85
C ASN A 134 -0.77 -7.28 -3.33
N ASN A 135 -0.08 -6.40 -2.62
CA ASN A 135 0.01 -6.45 -1.15
C ASN A 135 -1.22 -5.88 -0.44
N HIS A 136 -2.33 -5.61 -1.14
CA HIS A 136 -3.49 -4.94 -0.55
C HIS A 136 -4.11 -5.72 0.63
N ILE A 137 -4.07 -7.06 0.58
CA ILE A 137 -4.55 -7.91 1.68
C ILE A 137 -3.70 -7.72 2.94
N LEU A 138 -2.37 -7.75 2.79
CA LEU A 138 -1.43 -7.56 3.90
C LEU A 138 -1.51 -6.16 4.49
N ILE A 139 -1.65 -5.14 3.64
CA ILE A 139 -1.76 -3.75 4.09
C ILE A 139 -3.08 -3.55 4.84
N SER A 140 -4.19 -4.06 4.31
CA SER A 140 -5.51 -3.95 4.95
C SER A 140 -5.52 -4.65 6.32
N THR A 141 -4.93 -5.83 6.44
CA THR A 141 -4.84 -6.55 7.72
C THR A 141 -3.96 -5.82 8.73
N LEU A 142 -2.81 -5.27 8.31
CA LEU A 142 -1.93 -4.47 9.17
C LEU A 142 -2.62 -3.19 9.66
N VAL A 143 -3.35 -2.49 8.79
CA VAL A 143 -4.08 -1.27 9.15
C VAL A 143 -5.23 -1.57 10.12
N ILE A 144 -6.02 -2.62 9.85
CA ILE A 144 -7.12 -3.04 10.75
C ILE A 144 -6.56 -3.49 12.11
N ALA A 145 -5.50 -4.31 12.13
CA ALA A 145 -4.87 -4.72 13.37
C ALA A 145 -4.35 -3.51 14.17
N SER A 146 -3.68 -2.56 13.51
CA SER A 146 -3.15 -1.36 14.15
C SER A 146 -4.25 -0.47 14.73
N THR A 147 -5.35 -0.28 14.00
CA THR A 147 -6.50 0.53 14.47
C THR A 147 -7.22 -0.13 15.65
N VAL A 148 -7.39 -1.45 15.65
CA VAL A 148 -7.96 -2.20 16.78
C VAL A 148 -7.05 -2.09 18.01
N ILE A 149 -5.73 -2.23 17.85
CA ILE A 149 -4.78 -2.09 18.96
C ILE A 149 -4.86 -0.67 19.56
N LEU A 150 -4.85 0.38 18.73
CA LEU A 150 -4.93 1.75 19.20
C LEU A 150 -6.24 2.08 19.92
N THR A 151 -7.37 1.56 19.43
CA THR A 151 -8.68 1.77 20.08
C THR A 151 -8.76 1.05 21.43
N VAL A 152 -8.23 -0.17 21.53
CA VAL A 152 -8.18 -0.93 22.80
C VAL A 152 -7.25 -0.23 23.81
N LEU A 153 -6.05 0.20 23.38
CA LEU A 153 -5.13 0.94 24.25
C LEU A 153 -5.75 2.26 24.72
N GLY A 154 -6.42 2.99 23.84
CA GLY A 154 -7.16 4.21 24.20
C GLY A 154 -8.25 3.95 25.25
N ALA A 155 -9.03 2.87 25.09
CA ALA A 155 -10.06 2.48 26.06
C ALA A 155 -9.47 2.10 27.43
N ILE A 156 -8.34 1.37 27.44
CA ILE A 156 -7.63 1.00 28.68
C ILE A 156 -7.11 2.25 29.38
N ILE A 157 -6.44 3.15 28.65
CA ILE A 157 -5.92 4.41 29.21
C ILE A 157 -7.07 5.25 29.80
N TRP A 158 -8.18 5.38 29.07
CA TRP A 158 -9.36 6.09 29.55
C TRP A 158 -9.94 5.46 30.82
N PHE A 159 -10.05 4.13 30.89
CA PHE A 159 -10.55 3.42 32.06
C PHE A 159 -9.64 3.63 33.29
N LEU A 160 -8.32 3.56 33.09
CA LEU A 160 -7.34 3.81 34.15
C LEU A 160 -7.40 5.26 34.64
N TYR A 161 -7.51 6.23 33.73
CA TYR A 161 -7.67 7.64 34.06
C TYR A 161 -8.94 7.89 34.90
N LYS A 162 -10.08 7.33 34.45
CA LYS A 162 -11.36 7.47 35.17
C LYS A 162 -11.30 6.86 36.57
N ARG A 163 -10.72 5.66 36.71
CA ARG A 163 -10.53 5.02 38.02
C ARG A 163 -9.68 5.87 38.95
N ASN A 164 -8.59 6.48 38.45
CA ASN A 164 -7.75 7.34 39.26
C ASN A 164 -8.46 8.63 39.71
N SER A 165 -9.27 9.22 38.82
CA SER A 165 -10.10 10.39 39.12
C SER A 165 -11.11 10.09 40.23
N ASP A 166 -11.76 8.93 40.19
CA ASP A 166 -12.73 8.52 41.22
C ASP A 166 -12.05 8.23 42.57
N SER A 167 -10.81 7.71 42.56
CA SER A 167 -10.01 7.53 43.79
C SER A 167 -9.40 8.82 44.35
N GLY A 168 -9.49 9.95 43.63
CA GLY A 168 -9.04 11.27 44.09
C GLY A 168 -10.03 11.98 45.02
N PHE A 169 -11.20 11.40 45.30
CA PHE A 169 -12.24 11.99 46.13
C PHE A 169 -12.63 11.06 47.30
N THR A 170 -11.73 10.86 48.27
CA THR A 170 -12.14 10.47 49.62
C THR A 170 -12.31 11.73 50.45
N THR A 171 -13.55 12.14 50.67
CA THR A 171 -13.94 13.17 51.62
C THR A 171 -13.44 12.84 53.02
N VAL A 172 -12.53 13.66 53.54
CA VAL A 172 -12.24 13.69 54.99
C VAL A 172 -13.40 14.41 55.66
N PHE A 173 -14.43 13.66 56.05
CA PHE A 173 -15.40 14.14 57.02
C PHE A 173 -14.71 14.10 58.40
N SER A 174 -14.17 15.24 58.83
CA SER A 174 -13.71 15.42 60.21
C SER A 174 -14.94 15.40 61.13
N THR A 175 -15.13 14.31 61.86
CA THR A 175 -15.95 14.30 63.06
C THR A 175 -15.27 15.17 64.12
N ALA A 176 -15.85 16.34 64.43
CA ALA A 176 -15.41 17.16 65.55
C ALA A 176 -15.60 16.40 66.88
N PRO A 177 -14.63 16.41 67.81
CA PRO A 177 -14.80 15.81 69.12
C PRO A 177 -15.82 16.59 69.95
N GLN A 178 -16.70 15.87 70.64
CA GLN A 178 -17.56 16.43 71.68
C GLN A 178 -16.72 16.99 72.82
N SER A 179 -16.92 18.28 73.14
CA SER A 179 -16.46 18.89 74.38
C SER A 179 -17.58 18.81 75.42
N PRO A 180 -17.31 18.37 76.66
CA PRO A 180 -18.26 18.49 77.75
C PRO A 180 -17.94 19.76 78.53
N TYR A 181 -18.80 20.78 78.52
CA TYR A 181 -19.17 21.54 79.73
C TYR A 181 -20.19 22.66 79.46
N ASN A 182 -21.05 22.81 80.46
CA ASN A 182 -22.24 23.65 80.68
C ASN A 182 -22.04 25.18 80.48
N ASP A 183 -23.06 25.90 80.00
CA ASP A 183 -24.01 26.66 80.83
C ASP A 183 -25.05 27.47 80.02
N ASP A 184 -26.24 27.54 80.61
CA ASP A 184 -27.37 28.45 80.38
C ASP A 184 -28.19 28.41 79.07
N CYS A 185 -29.42 27.91 79.25
CA CYS A 185 -30.55 28.14 78.35
C CYS A 185 -31.08 29.57 78.50
N VAL A 186 -31.10 30.33 77.40
CA VAL A 186 -32.06 31.43 77.22
C VAL A 186 -32.82 31.19 75.92
N LEU A 187 -34.10 30.88 76.06
CA LEU A 187 -35.08 30.86 74.97
C LEU A 187 -35.33 32.30 74.52
N VAL A 188 -35.10 32.57 73.23
CA VAL A 188 -35.72 33.71 72.57
C VAL A 188 -36.52 33.18 71.39
N VAL A 189 -37.83 33.22 71.53
CA VAL A 189 -38.81 32.98 70.48
C VAL A 189 -38.96 34.30 69.70
N ALA A 190 -38.75 34.27 68.39
CA ALA A 190 -39.27 35.25 67.44
C ALA A 190 -39.18 34.61 66.03
N GLU A 191 -40.29 34.06 65.53
CA GLU A 191 -41.33 34.73 64.73
C GLU A 191 -40.97 34.72 63.24
N GLU A 192 -41.74 33.92 62.49
CA GLU A 192 -41.68 33.76 61.04
C GLU A 192 -42.09 35.04 60.32
N ASN A 193 -41.48 35.30 59.16
CA ASN A 193 -42.16 36.03 58.09
C ASN A 193 -41.62 35.55 56.74
N GLU A 194 -42.42 34.73 56.06
CA GLU A 194 -42.36 34.54 54.61
C GLU A 194 -42.67 35.86 53.91
N HIS A 195 -41.89 36.24 52.90
CA HIS A 195 -42.40 37.03 51.78
C HIS A 195 -41.86 36.47 50.46
N THR A 196 -42.75 35.87 49.67
CA THR A 196 -42.71 35.79 48.22
C THR A 196 -42.57 37.18 47.60
N ILE A 197 -41.96 37.33 46.42
CA ILE A 197 -42.59 37.91 45.21
C ILE A 197 -41.66 37.75 44.00
N GLN A 198 -42.34 37.52 42.88
CA GLN A 198 -41.95 37.10 41.55
C GLN A 198 -41.55 38.30 40.65
N PHE A 199 -40.66 37.99 39.70
CA PHE A 199 -40.33 38.59 38.39
C PHE A 199 -41.04 39.87 37.90
N ASP A 200 -40.22 40.75 37.33
CA ASP A 200 -40.36 41.21 35.93
C ASP A 200 -38.97 41.13 35.26
#